data_AF-A0A6N2UMS6-F1
#
_entry.id   AF-A0A6N2UMS6-F1
#
_cell.length_a   1.000
_cell.length_b   1.000
_cell.length_c   1.000
_cell.angle_alpha   90.00
_cell.angle_beta   90.00
_cell.angle_gamma   90.00
#
_symmetry.space_group_name_H-M   'P 1'
#
loop_
_entity.id
_entity.type
_entity.pdbx_description
1 polymer ?
#
loop_
_entity_poly.entity_id
_entity_poly.type
_entity_poly.pdbx_seq_one_letter_code
_entity_poly.pdbx_strand_id
1 'polypeptide(L)' 'MNISKPIDTASRLQATFTAASSDGCDARGAGRTVHATFSLEAELHRRLKLTAAMKGVTMSDMVSSWIEWHCPPV' A
#
# COMPACT_ATOMS: atom_id res chain seq x y z
N MET A 1 -7.59 -9.04 39.42
CA MET A 1 -7.59 -9.41 37.98
C MET A 1 -8.40 -8.38 37.22
N ASN A 2 -7.74 -7.51 36.45
CA ASN A 2 -8.42 -6.54 35.57
C ASN A 2 -8.71 -7.26 34.25
N ILE A 3 -9.98 -7.60 34.00
CA ILE A 3 -10.42 -8.19 32.74
C ILE A 3 -10.35 -7.08 31.69
N SER A 4 -9.33 -7.17 30.85
CA SER A 4 -9.03 -6.25 29.75
C SER A 4 -10.28 -5.96 28.91
N LYS A 5 -10.48 -4.68 28.59
CA LYS A 5 -11.67 -4.14 27.94
C LYS A 5 -12.03 -4.93 26.66
N PRO A 6 -13.26 -5.47 26.53
CA PRO A 6 -13.65 -6.31 25.39
C PRO A 6 -13.63 -5.57 24.03
N ILE A 7 -13.68 -4.24 24.06
CA ILE A 7 -13.63 -3.38 22.87
C ILE A 7 -12.27 -3.47 22.16
N ASP A 8 -11.18 -3.62 22.91
CA ASP A 8 -9.82 -3.68 22.35
C ASP A 8 -9.63 -4.94 21.48
N THR A 9 -10.12 -6.08 21.98
CA THR A 9 -10.12 -7.35 21.25
C THR A 9 -11.00 -7.34 20.01
N ALA A 10 -12.18 -6.71 20.05
CA ALA A 10 -13.07 -6.62 18.90
C ALA A 10 -12.46 -5.74 17.78
N SER A 11 -11.90 -4.58 18.13
CA SER A 11 -11.19 -3.73 17.17
C SER A 11 -9.97 -4.43 16.57
N ARG A 12 -9.24 -5.21 17.37
CA ARG A 12 -8.08 -5.97 16.88
C ARG A 12 -8.48 -7.11 15.94
N LEU A 13 -9.59 -7.79 16.22
CA LEU A 13 -10.15 -8.81 15.32
C LEU A 13 -10.63 -8.17 14.02
N GLN A 14 -11.38 -7.07 14.08
CA GLN A 14 -11.83 -6.36 12.89
C GLN A 14 -10.66 -5.90 12.01
N ALA A 15 -9.60 -5.35 12.60
CA ALA A 15 -8.39 -4.98 11.86
C ALA A 15 -7.72 -6.19 11.18
N THR A 16 -7.70 -7.34 11.85
CA THR A 16 -7.12 -8.57 11.30
C THR A 16 -7.96 -9.13 10.14
N PHE A 17 -9.29 -9.16 10.27
CA PHE A 17 -10.18 -9.63 9.21
C PHE A 17 -10.17 -8.69 7.99
N THR A 18 -10.13 -7.38 8.19
CA THR A 18 -10.01 -6.41 7.09
C THR A 18 -8.66 -6.54 6.37
N ALA A 19 -7.55 -6.71 7.12
CA ALA A 19 -6.23 -6.94 6.52
C ALA A 19 -6.19 -8.25 5.72
N ALA A 20 -6.73 -9.34 6.26
CA ALA A 20 -6.80 -10.63 5.57
C ALA A 20 -7.74 -10.61 4.35
N SER A 21 -8.82 -9.82 4.40
CA SER A 21 -9.73 -9.65 3.27
C SER A 21 -9.15 -8.77 2.16
N SER A 22 -8.33 -7.78 2.51
CA SER A 22 -7.60 -6.95 1.53
C SER A 22 -6.52 -7.76 0.81
N ASP A 23 -5.91 -8.74 1.48
CA ASP A 23 -4.88 -9.61 0.91
C ASP A 23 -5.45 -10.65 -0.08
N GLY A 24 -6.78 -10.80 -0.12
CA GLY A 24 -7.48 -11.80 -0.94
C GLY A 24 -8.31 -11.25 -2.11
N CYS A 25 -8.45 -9.92 -2.27
CA CYS A 25 -9.50 -9.35 -3.14
C CYS A 25 -9.04 -8.39 -4.26
N ASP A 26 -7.82 -8.53 -4.78
CA ASP A 26 -7.42 -7.82 -6.02
C ASP A 26 -7.41 -8.72 -7.27
N ALA A 27 -7.99 -9.93 -7.20
CA ALA A 27 -7.93 -10.91 -8.30
C ALA A 27 -9.26 -11.11 -9.06
N ARG A 28 -10.16 -10.11 -9.11
CA ARG A 28 -11.42 -10.27 -9.85
C ARG A 28 -12.01 -8.96 -10.39
N GLY A 29 -11.36 -8.35 -11.39
CA GLY A 29 -12.11 -7.42 -12.25
C GLY A 29 -11.37 -6.47 -13.18
N ALA A 30 -10.11 -6.11 -12.93
CA ALA A 30 -9.38 -5.16 -13.75
C ALA A 30 -7.98 -5.68 -14.04
N GLY A 31 -7.42 -5.36 -15.21
CA GLY A 31 -6.18 -5.92 -15.76
C GLY A 31 -5.12 -6.23 -14.71
N ARG A 32 -4.59 -7.46 -14.78
CA ARG A 32 -3.58 -8.07 -13.90
C ARG A 32 -2.73 -7.03 -13.16
N THR A 33 -3.15 -6.63 -11.96
CA THR A 33 -2.40 -5.70 -11.12
C THR A 33 -1.17 -6.43 -10.61
N VAL A 34 -0.01 -6.11 -11.18
CA VAL A 34 1.26 -6.69 -10.74
C VAL A 34 1.70 -5.91 -9.52
N HIS A 35 1.60 -6.53 -8.34
CA HIS A 35 2.18 -5.97 -7.13
C HIS A 35 3.69 -6.21 -7.14
N ALA A 36 4.47 -5.14 -7.25
CA ALA A 36 5.93 -5.19 -7.19
C ALA A 36 6.43 -4.55 -5.90
N THR A 37 7.29 -5.29 -5.18
CA THR A 37 7.94 -4.77 -3.98
C THR A 37 9.35 -4.31 -4.33
N PHE A 38 9.65 -3.04 -4.06
CA PHE A 38 10.96 -2.44 -4.30
C PHE A 38 11.64 -2.12 -2.98
N SER A 39 12.90 -2.53 -2.83
CA SER A 39 13.74 -2.08 -1.74
C SER A 39 14.39 -0.75 -2.12
N LEU A 40 13.99 0.32 -1.42
CA LEU A 40 14.52 1.67 -1.62
C LEU A 40 15.38 2.05 -0.43
N GLU A 41 16.43 2.83 -0.68
CA GLU A 41 17.22 3.45 0.38
C GLU A 41 16.33 4.37 1.24
N ALA A 42 16.56 4.42 2.56
CA ALA A 42 15.70 5.13 3.50
C ALA A 42 15.51 6.62 3.14
N GLU A 43 16.57 7.29 2.67
CA GLU A 43 16.49 8.70 2.27
C GLU A 43 15.69 8.88 0.97
N LEU A 44 15.86 7.97 0.00
CA LEU A 44 15.08 7.99 -1.23
C LEU A 44 13.59 7.73 -0.96
N HIS A 45 13.28 6.79 -0.08
CA HIS A 45 11.91 6.51 0.36
C HIS A 45 11.27 7.73 1.05
N ARG A 46 12.03 8.42 1.92
CA ARG A 46 11.56 9.65 2.58
C ARG A 46 11.22 10.75 1.58
N ARG A 47 12.10 10.99 0.62
CA ARG A 47 11.89 11.99 -0.43
C ARG A 47 10.68 11.65 -1.28
N LEU A 48 10.55 10.39 -1.71
CA LEU A 48 9.41 9.92 -2.47
C LEU A 48 8.09 10.13 -1.71
N LYS A 49 8.05 9.76 -0.42
CA LYS A 49 6.87 9.94 0.43
C LYS A 49 6.49 11.42 0.59
N LEU A 50 7.46 12.31 0.79
CA LEU A 50 7.21 13.74 0.90
C LEU A 50 6.68 14.32 -0.42
N THR A 51 7.29 13.96 -1.55
CA THR A 51 6.83 14.42 -2.86
C THR A 51 5.44 13.88 -3.20
N ALA A 52 5.11 12.65 -2.79
CA ALA A 52 3.77 12.06 -2.94
C ALA A 52 2.73 12.90 -2.20
N ALA A 53 3.02 13.19 -0.92
CA ALA A 53 2.17 13.98 -0.07
C ALA A 53 1.98 15.42 -0.60
N MET A 54 3.05 16.05 -1.10
CA MET A 54 2.97 17.40 -1.69
C MET A 54 2.12 17.45 -2.96
N LYS A 55 2.17 16.40 -3.79
CA LYS A 55 1.40 16.31 -5.03
C LYS A 55 -0.02 15.78 -4.83
N GLY A 56 -0.35 15.27 -3.63
CA GLY A 56 -1.65 14.66 -3.34
C GLY A 56 -1.87 13.32 -4.08
N VAL A 57 -0.80 12.66 -4.51
CA VAL A 57 -0.86 11.39 -5.25
C VAL A 57 -0.26 10.26 -4.42
N THR A 58 -0.63 9.02 -4.74
CA THR A 58 -0.03 7.85 -4.07
C THR A 58 1.42 7.66 -4.53
N MET A 59 2.24 7.03 -3.68
CA MET A 59 3.61 6.70 -4.08
C MET A 59 3.64 5.73 -5.26
N SER A 60 2.70 4.77 -5.31
CA SER A 60 2.56 3.81 -6.41
C SER A 60 2.26 4.51 -7.73
N ASP A 61 1.36 5.49 -7.74
CA ASP A 61 1.00 6.27 -8.94
C ASP A 61 2.21 7.04 -9.51
N MET A 62 3.03 7.64 -8.64
CA MET A 62 4.28 8.28 -9.06
C MET A 62 5.29 7.30 -9.63
N VAL A 63 5.43 6.11 -9.03
CA VAL A 63 6.35 5.09 -9.53
C VAL A 63 5.87 4.54 -10.87
N SER A 64 4.57 4.27 -11.02
CA SER A 64 3.98 3.85 -12.29
C SER A 64 4.19 4.89 -13.39
N SER A 65 3.88 6.16 -13.10
CA SER A 65 4.14 7.26 -14.05
C SER A 65 5.63 7.33 -14.40
N TRP A 66 6.53 7.21 -13.42
CA TRP A 66 7.97 7.23 -13.68
C TRP A 66 8.41 6.07 -14.59
N ILE A 67 7.86 4.87 -14.39
CA ILE A 67 8.12 3.70 -15.24
C ILE A 67 7.61 3.93 -16.66
N GLU A 68 6.39 4.46 -16.84
CA GLU A 68 5.82 4.75 -18.16
C GLU A 68 6.67 5.75 -18.95
N TRP A 69 7.22 6.76 -18.26
CA TRP A 69 8.09 7.77 -18.89
C TRP A 69 9.48 7.23 -19.26
N HIS A 70 10.04 6.31 -18.47
CA HIS A 70 11.42 5.83 -18.64
C HIS A 70 11.53 4.48 -19.38
N CYS A 71 10.46 3.71 -19.43
CA CYS A 71 10.43 2.40 -20.05
C CYS A 71 9.29 2.37 -21.08
N PRO A 72 9.51 2.95 -22.29
CA PRO A 72 8.53 2.80 -23.35
C PRO A 72 8.37 1.31 -23.68
N PRO A 73 7.14 0.84 -23.95
CA PRO A 73 6.92 -0.54 -24.36
C PRO A 73 7.69 -0.78 -25.66
N VAL A 74 8.52 -1.83 -25.66
CA VAL A 74 9.32 -2.29 -26.81
C VAL A 74 8.41 -2.97 -27.83
#